data_AF-A0A2D2M3T0-F1
#
_entry.id   AF-A0A2D2M3T0-F1
#
_cell.length_a   1.000
_cell.length_b   1.000
_cell.length_c   1.000
_cell.angle_alpha   90.00
_cell.angle_beta   90.00
_cell.angle_gamma   90.00
#
_symmetry.space_group_name_H-M   'P 1'
#
loop_
_entity.id
_entity.type
_entity.pdbx_description
1 polymer ?
#
loop_
_entity_poly.entity_id
_entity_poly.type
_entity_poly.pdbx_seq_one_letter_code
_entity_poly.pdbx_strand_id
1 'polypeptide(L)'
;MSVDILKLKALATAAKRDWYDYVALNDYGTAMPPAVTLELIAEIERHRQVNAEGCKPEISIMPVGMSCAAVATGHNLDEAEGGTPDNNILPVVAVEGDQLVIRITTECLLHAVTCSSQWPANEAGSPISINNGPLLIQEIIHELQREDEQGTNPMHQLFDDAALAALDNGSEAVSYDE
;
A
#
# COMPACT_ATOMS: atom_id res chain seq x y z
N MET A 1 10.44 -24.33 7.87
CA MET A 1 9.42 -24.84 8.81
C MET A 1 8.11 -24.16 8.44
N SER A 2 7.12 -24.89 7.91
CA SER A 2 5.83 -24.32 7.51
C SER A 2 4.90 -24.28 8.72
N VAL A 3 4.39 -23.10 9.08
CA VAL A 3 3.42 -22.95 10.16
C VAL A 3 2.02 -23.21 9.59
N ASP A 4 1.31 -24.19 10.17
CA ASP A 4 -0.09 -24.47 9.84
C ASP A 4 -0.98 -23.42 10.53
N ILE A 5 -1.54 -22.50 9.73
CA ILE A 5 -2.36 -21.38 10.20
C ILE A 5 -3.64 -21.87 10.89
N LEU A 6 -4.25 -22.97 10.42
CA LEU A 6 -5.48 -23.50 11.03
C LEU A 6 -5.17 -24.09 12.42
N LYS A 7 -4.06 -24.82 12.53
CA LYS A 7 -3.58 -25.34 13.81
C LYS A 7 -3.23 -24.20 14.78
N LEU A 8 -2.55 -23.17 14.29
CA LEU A 8 -2.20 -22.00 15.10
C LEU A 8 -3.45 -21.24 15.58
N LYS A 9 -4.45 -21.06 14.72
CA LYS A 9 -5.73 -20.43 15.08
C LYS A 9 -6.46 -21.20 16.18
N ALA A 10 -6.49 -22.53 16.09
CA ALA A 10 -7.12 -23.38 17.10
C ALA A 10 -6.44 -23.26 18.46
N LEU A 11 -5.10 -23.31 18.48
CA LEU A 11 -4.30 -23.18 19.70
C LEU A 11 -4.46 -21.78 20.33
N ALA A 12 -4.39 -20.72 19.52
CA ALA A 12 -4.60 -19.35 20.01
C ALA A 12 -6.03 -19.15 20.55
N THR A 13 -7.04 -19.76 19.93
CA THR A 13 -8.43 -19.71 20.40
C THR A 13 -8.59 -20.42 21.75
N ALA A 14 -7.98 -21.60 21.91
CA ALA A 14 -8.00 -22.33 23.18
C ALA A 14 -7.31 -21.52 24.29
N ALA A 15 -6.11 -21.01 24.04
CA ALA A 15 -5.35 -20.23 25.00
C ALA A 15 -6.01 -18.87 25.36
N LYS A 16 -6.74 -18.24 24.43
CA LYS A 16 -7.51 -17.02 24.70
C LYS A 16 -8.74 -17.30 25.57
N ARG A 17 -9.38 -18.46 25.40
CA ARG A 17 -10.64 -18.81 26.08
C ARG A 17 -10.43 -19.06 27.57
N ASP A 18 -9.35 -19.76 27.94
CA ASP A 18 -9.01 -20.06 29.33
C ASP A 18 -7.58 -19.62 29.65
N TRP A 19 -7.44 -18.37 30.09
CA TRP A 19 -6.14 -17.76 30.38
C TRP A 19 -5.39 -18.44 31.56
N TYR A 20 -6.10 -19.22 32.38
CA TYR A 20 -5.52 -20.00 33.48
C TYR A 20 -5.24 -21.46 33.13
N ASP A 21 -5.55 -21.89 31.91
CA ASP A 21 -5.15 -23.21 31.41
C ASP A 21 -3.70 -23.16 30.91
N TYR A 22 -2.78 -23.45 31.81
CA TYR A 22 -1.34 -23.49 31.53
C TYR A 22 -0.97 -24.53 30.46
N VAL A 23 -1.78 -25.57 30.26
CA VAL A 23 -1.55 -26.56 29.19
C VAL A 23 -1.86 -25.91 27.84
N ALA A 24 -3.00 -25.24 27.70
CA ALA A 24 -3.37 -24.52 26.49
C ALA A 24 -2.36 -23.40 26.13
N LEU A 25 -1.85 -22.68 27.13
CA LEU A 25 -0.85 -21.63 26.91
C LEU A 25 0.50 -22.20 26.47
N ASN A 26 0.91 -23.34 27.03
CA ASN A 26 2.14 -24.02 26.66
C ASN A 26 2.06 -24.66 25.26
N ASP A 27 0.92 -25.29 24.93
CA ASP A 27 0.68 -25.91 23.62
C ASP A 27 0.62 -24.87 22.49
N TYR A 28 0.15 -23.66 22.80
CA TYR A 28 0.19 -22.55 21.86
C TYR A 28 1.62 -22.12 21.52
N GLY A 29 2.53 -22.10 22.50
CA GLY A 29 3.97 -22.12 22.25
C GLY A 29 4.55 -20.92 21.50
N THR A 30 3.85 -19.77 21.45
CA THR A 30 4.36 -18.55 20.81
C THR A 30 4.62 -17.44 21.82
N ALA A 31 5.54 -16.54 21.46
CA ALA A 31 5.89 -15.38 22.28
C ALA A 31 4.82 -14.27 22.26
N MET A 32 3.88 -14.31 21.31
CA MET A 32 2.85 -13.29 21.15
C MET A 32 1.57 -13.67 21.89
N PRO A 33 0.87 -12.74 22.56
CA PRO A 33 -0.40 -13.04 23.22
C PRO A 33 -1.42 -13.67 22.26
N PRO A 34 -2.21 -14.68 22.70
CA PRO A 34 -3.18 -15.36 21.84
C PRO A 34 -4.17 -14.44 21.12
N ALA A 35 -4.56 -13.32 21.76
CA ALA A 35 -5.43 -12.32 21.15
C ALA A 35 -4.82 -11.66 19.91
N VAL A 36 -3.55 -11.25 19.99
CA VAL A 36 -2.84 -10.59 18.88
C VAL A 36 -2.65 -11.55 17.71
N THR A 37 -2.35 -12.83 17.98
CA THR A 37 -2.23 -13.83 16.92
C THR A 37 -3.55 -14.10 16.21
N LEU A 38 -4.68 -14.09 16.93
CA LEU A 38 -6.00 -14.23 16.29
C LEU A 38 -6.36 -13.03 15.41
N GLU A 39 -5.98 -11.82 15.82
CA GLU A 39 -6.15 -10.61 15.00
C GLU A 39 -5.33 -10.69 13.72
N LEU A 40 -4.06 -11.10 13.81
CA LEU A 40 -3.21 -11.30 12.63
C LEU A 40 -3.71 -12.41 11.70
N ILE A 41 -4.27 -13.49 12.25
CA ILE A 41 -4.87 -14.55 11.41
C ILE A 41 -6.13 -14.02 10.70
N ALA A 42 -6.97 -13.25 11.39
CA ALA A 42 -8.16 -12.64 10.79
C ALA A 42 -7.78 -11.65 9.67
N GLU A 43 -6.70 -10.88 9.86
CA GLU A 43 -6.10 -10.01 8.84
C GLU A 43 -5.70 -10.78 7.57
N ILE A 44 -4.95 -11.87 7.74
CA ILE A 44 -4.51 -12.73 6.64
C ILE A 44 -5.70 -13.37 5.91
N GLU A 45 -6.72 -13.82 6.64
CA GLU A 45 -7.94 -14.41 6.07
C GLU A 45 -8.72 -13.38 5.24
N ARG A 46 -8.83 -12.13 5.70
CA ARG A 46 -9.50 -11.05 4.96
C ARG A 46 -8.81 -10.76 3.64
N HIS A 47 -7.48 -10.67 3.63
CA HIS A 47 -6.71 -10.43 2.41
C HIS A 47 -6.83 -11.56 1.39
N ARG A 48 -7.03 -12.81 1.84
CA ARG A 48 -7.30 -13.92 0.92
C ARG A 48 -8.68 -13.84 0.28
N GLN A 49 -9.68 -13.32 0.99
CA GLN A 49 -11.05 -13.22 0.47
C GLN A 49 -11.20 -12.07 -0.54
N VAL A 50 -10.51 -10.95 -0.34
CA VAL A 50 -10.43 -9.84 -1.31
C VAL A 50 -9.85 -10.29 -2.66
N ASN A 51 -8.96 -11.29 -2.66
CA ASN A 51 -8.37 -11.83 -3.89
C ASN A 51 -9.23 -12.92 -4.55
N ALA A 52 -10.29 -13.41 -3.90
CA ALA A 52 -11.19 -14.45 -4.40
C ALA A 52 -12.52 -13.89 -4.94
N GLU A 53 -12.97 -12.77 -4.40
CA GLU A 53 -14.09 -11.99 -4.94
C GLU A 53 -13.50 -10.90 -5.85
N GLY A 54 -13.54 -11.11 -7.18
CA GLY A 54 -13.12 -10.13 -8.16
C GLY A 54 -13.93 -8.82 -8.05
N CYS A 55 -13.59 -7.99 -7.08
CA CYS A 55 -14.18 -6.68 -6.89
C CYS A 55 -13.55 -5.72 -7.90
N LYS A 56 -14.24 -5.60 -9.03
CA LYS A 56 -14.13 -4.48 -9.95
C LYS A 56 -14.26 -3.17 -9.14
N PRO A 57 -13.26 -2.28 -9.10
CA PRO A 57 -13.43 -1.00 -8.44
C PRO A 57 -14.35 -0.13 -9.31
N GLU A 58 -15.57 0.10 -8.83
CA GLU A 58 -16.48 1.09 -9.42
C GLU A 58 -15.90 2.49 -9.14
N ILE A 59 -15.28 3.08 -10.16
CA ILE A 59 -14.80 4.45 -10.18
C ILE A 59 -16.02 5.38 -10.29
N SER A 60 -16.47 5.93 -9.16
CA SER A 60 -17.44 7.05 -9.17
C SER A 60 -16.69 8.35 -9.48
N ILE A 61 -16.59 8.67 -10.77
CA ILE A 61 -16.19 9.99 -11.24
C ILE A 61 -17.44 10.88 -11.21
N MET A 62 -17.53 11.81 -10.26
CA MET A 62 -18.44 12.96 -10.38
C MET A 62 -17.67 14.15 -10.97
N PRO A 63 -17.92 14.55 -12.23
CA PRO A 63 -17.46 15.83 -12.74
C PRO A 63 -18.38 16.94 -12.22
N VAL A 64 -17.77 17.99 -11.67
CA VAL A 64 -18.43 19.24 -11.29
C VAL A 64 -18.88 19.97 -12.57
N GLY A 65 -20.19 20.20 -12.74
CA GLY A 65 -20.69 21.22 -13.68
C GLY A 65 -22.09 21.02 -14.28
N MET A 66 -23.06 21.78 -13.76
CA MET A 66 -24.28 22.33 -14.40
C MET A 66 -25.59 21.52 -14.55
N SER A 67 -26.62 22.09 -13.87
CA SER A 67 -27.98 22.42 -14.33
C SER A 67 -29.16 21.43 -14.19
N CYS A 68 -29.93 21.66 -13.11
CA CYS A 68 -31.40 21.77 -12.99
C CYS A 68 -32.36 20.58 -13.27
N ALA A 69 -33.04 20.20 -12.17
CA ALA A 69 -34.42 19.72 -12.02
C ALA A 69 -34.84 18.37 -12.62
N ALA A 70 -35.04 17.35 -11.77
CA ALA A 70 -36.38 16.92 -11.30
C ALA A 70 -36.30 15.75 -10.30
N VAL A 71 -37.14 15.89 -9.28
CA VAL A 71 -37.52 15.01 -8.16
C VAL A 71 -37.66 13.52 -8.48
N ALA A 72 -37.14 12.63 -7.62
CA ALA A 72 -37.96 11.67 -6.83
C ALA A 72 -37.13 10.65 -6.00
N THR A 73 -37.15 10.86 -4.68
CA THR A 73 -37.38 9.90 -3.57
C THR A 73 -36.44 8.74 -3.24
N GLY A 74 -35.87 8.82 -2.01
CA GLY A 74 -35.66 7.71 -1.06
C GLY A 74 -34.44 6.82 -1.35
N HIS A 75 -33.48 6.62 -0.45
CA HIS A 75 -33.60 6.33 0.97
C HIS A 75 -32.32 6.70 1.72
N ASN A 76 -32.49 7.15 2.97
CA ASN A 76 -31.42 7.32 3.96
C ASN A 76 -30.84 5.95 4.36
N LEU A 77 -29.50 5.85 4.36
CA LEU A 77 -28.70 4.95 5.20
C LEU A 77 -27.43 5.75 5.55
N ASP A 78 -27.50 6.55 6.60
CA ASP A 78 -26.97 6.26 7.93
C ASP A 78 -25.44 6.35 7.95
N GLU A 79 -24.95 7.33 8.71
CA GLU A 79 -23.54 7.55 8.99
C GLU A 79 -23.01 6.32 9.74
N ALA A 80 -22.13 5.55 9.10
CA ALA A 80 -21.38 4.50 9.78
C ALA A 80 -19.89 4.63 9.41
N GLU A 81 -19.18 5.24 10.36
CA GLU A 81 -17.77 5.06 10.70
C GLU A 81 -16.76 4.94 9.57
N GLY A 82 -16.00 6.03 9.39
CA GLY A 82 -14.72 6.02 8.69
C GLY A 82 -13.75 5.04 9.33
N GLY A 83 -13.69 3.82 8.78
CA GLY A 83 -12.49 3.02 8.84
C GLY A 83 -11.41 3.75 8.04
N THR A 84 -10.38 4.24 8.73
CA THR A 84 -9.19 4.79 8.09
C THR A 84 -8.66 3.70 7.16
N PRO A 85 -8.53 3.91 5.84
CA PRO A 85 -7.92 2.91 4.99
C PRO A 85 -6.50 2.64 5.50
N ASP A 86 -6.08 1.38 5.54
CA ASP A 86 -4.70 1.02 5.85
C ASP A 86 -3.79 1.71 4.83
N ASN A 87 -3.19 2.83 5.23
CA ASN A 87 -2.44 3.72 4.33
C ASN A 87 -1.04 3.19 3.97
N ASN A 88 -0.75 1.93 4.30
CA ASN A 88 0.50 1.22 4.03
C ASN A 88 0.44 0.36 2.75
N ILE A 89 -0.31 0.80 1.74
CA ILE A 89 -0.26 0.17 0.42
C ILE A 89 1.09 0.53 -0.21
N LEU A 90 1.95 -0.47 -0.37
CA LEU A 90 3.22 -0.33 -1.11
C LEU A 90 2.96 0.20 -2.52
N PRO A 91 3.92 0.91 -3.14
CA PRO A 91 3.80 1.30 -4.53
C PRO A 91 3.51 0.08 -5.41
N VAL A 92 2.47 0.17 -6.22
CA VAL A 92 2.07 -0.88 -7.17
C VAL A 92 2.45 -0.43 -8.57
N VAL A 93 3.10 -1.33 -9.31
CA VAL A 93 3.43 -1.14 -10.73
C VAL A 93 2.73 -2.24 -11.51
N ALA A 94 1.93 -1.87 -12.49
CA ALA A 94 1.18 -2.80 -13.32
C ALA A 94 1.03 -2.27 -14.75
N VAL A 95 0.72 -3.15 -15.69
CA VAL A 95 0.28 -2.77 -17.03
C VAL A 95 -1.25 -2.82 -17.05
N GLU A 96 -1.89 -1.68 -17.29
CA GLU A 96 -3.35 -1.55 -17.44
C GLU A 96 -3.64 -1.18 -18.90
N GLY A 97 -4.12 -2.15 -19.69
CA GLY A 97 -4.34 -1.95 -21.12
C GLY A 97 -3.02 -1.79 -21.87
N ASP A 98 -2.82 -0.64 -22.51
CA ASP A 98 -1.60 -0.25 -23.23
C ASP A 98 -0.69 0.69 -22.42
N GLN A 99 -0.96 0.88 -21.13
CA GLN A 99 -0.26 1.85 -20.28
C GLN A 99 0.45 1.17 -19.11
N LEU A 100 1.68 1.61 -18.84
CA LEU A 100 2.33 1.36 -17.57
C LEU A 100 1.72 2.29 -16.51
N VAL A 101 1.18 1.71 -15.44
CA VAL A 101 0.55 2.45 -14.35
C VAL A 101 1.32 2.22 -13.06
N ILE A 102 1.75 3.32 -12.45
CA ILE A 102 2.40 3.35 -11.14
C ILE A 102 1.44 4.04 -10.17
N ARG A 103 1.04 3.32 -9.11
CA ARG A 103 0.13 3.81 -8.07
C ARG A 103 0.86 3.82 -6.74
N ILE A 104 0.85 4.97 -6.08
CA ILE A 104 1.33 5.15 -4.70
C ILE A 104 0.35 6.07 -3.98
N THR A 105 -0.01 5.74 -2.75
CA THR A 105 -0.84 6.64 -1.95
C THR A 105 -0.05 7.89 -1.59
N THR A 106 -0.73 9.02 -1.46
CA THR A 106 -0.10 10.29 -1.07
C THR A 106 0.61 10.18 0.28
N GLU A 107 0.03 9.45 1.22
CA GLU A 107 0.62 9.19 2.54
C GLU A 107 1.86 8.30 2.45
N CYS A 108 1.81 7.22 1.67
CA CYS A 108 2.97 6.34 1.47
C CYS A 108 4.12 7.11 0.80
N LEU A 109 3.83 7.96 -0.18
CA LEU A 109 4.84 8.81 -0.83
C LEU A 109 5.52 9.75 0.18
N LEU A 110 4.73 10.47 0.99
CA LEU A 110 5.27 11.38 2.00
C LEU A 110 6.10 10.63 3.06
N HIS A 111 5.62 9.46 3.49
CA HIS A 111 6.36 8.62 4.42
C HIS A 111 7.68 8.14 3.82
N ALA A 112 7.67 7.60 2.59
CA ALA A 112 8.85 7.10 1.92
C ALA A 112 9.93 8.18 1.75
N VAL A 113 9.52 9.39 1.38
CA VAL A 113 10.43 10.52 1.18
C VAL A 113 11.07 10.97 2.50
N THR A 114 10.32 11.01 3.59
CA THR A 114 10.85 11.40 4.92
C THR A 114 11.72 10.33 5.58
N CYS A 115 11.53 9.06 5.23
CA CYS A 115 12.38 7.96 5.69
C CYS A 115 13.70 7.83 4.94
N SER A 116 13.90 8.58 3.85
CA SER A 116 15.15 8.58 3.10
C SER A 116 16.32 9.06 3.97
N SER A 117 17.46 8.37 3.90
CA SER A 117 18.69 8.83 4.54
C SER A 117 19.23 10.14 3.96
N GLN A 118 18.72 10.54 2.79
CA GLN A 118 19.06 11.80 2.12
C GLN A 118 18.06 12.92 2.45
N TRP A 119 17.02 12.64 3.24
CA TRP A 119 16.08 13.68 3.65
C TRP A 119 16.82 14.77 4.45
N PRO A 120 16.68 16.05 4.07
CA PRO A 120 17.47 17.11 4.67
C PRO A 120 17.18 17.24 6.18
N ALA A 121 18.23 17.60 6.92
CA ALA A 121 18.16 17.96 8.31
C ALA A 121 18.29 19.48 8.48
N ASN A 122 17.66 20.02 9.52
CA ASN A 122 17.81 21.41 9.92
C ASN A 122 19.17 21.67 10.59
N GLU A 123 19.42 22.92 10.99
CA GLU A 123 20.67 23.32 11.66
C GLU A 123 20.93 22.58 12.99
N ALA A 124 19.89 22.04 13.62
CA ALA A 124 19.99 21.24 14.84
C ALA A 124 20.25 19.75 14.57
N GLY A 125 20.37 19.33 13.31
CA GLY A 125 20.56 17.94 12.90
C GLY A 125 19.29 17.09 12.91
N SER A 126 18.12 17.69 13.14
CA SER A 126 16.83 16.99 13.09
C SER A 126 16.25 17.00 11.67
N PRO A 127 15.58 15.91 11.22
CA PRO A 127 14.88 15.89 9.93
C PRO A 127 13.94 17.08 9.74
N ILE A 128 13.89 17.66 8.53
CA ILE A 128 12.97 18.75 8.21
C ILE A 128 11.52 18.24 8.29
N SER A 129 10.67 18.99 9.01
CA SER A 129 9.25 18.70 9.18
C SER A 129 8.43 19.16 7.97
N ILE A 130 7.45 18.37 7.55
CA ILE A 130 6.51 18.72 6.48
C ILE A 130 5.33 19.48 7.08
N ASN A 131 5.14 20.73 6.68
CA ASN A 131 4.02 21.57 7.15
C ASN A 131 2.80 21.55 6.21
N ASN A 132 3.01 21.16 4.95
CA ASN A 132 1.95 21.08 3.93
C ASN A 132 2.22 19.92 2.97
N GLY A 133 1.73 18.72 3.32
CA GLY A 133 1.91 17.50 2.53
C GLY A 133 1.37 17.58 1.10
N PRO A 134 0.11 18.04 0.89
CA PRO A 134 -0.46 18.16 -0.46
C PRO A 134 0.35 19.07 -1.40
N LEU A 135 0.87 20.20 -0.89
CA LEU A 135 1.73 21.08 -1.69
C LEU A 135 3.05 20.38 -2.06
N LEU A 136 3.70 19.74 -1.10
CA LEU A 136 4.93 18.99 -1.35
C LEU A 136 4.73 17.88 -2.40
N ILE A 137 3.58 17.20 -2.38
CA ILE A 137 3.24 16.20 -3.41
C ILE A 137 3.16 16.83 -4.80
N GLN A 138 2.53 18.00 -4.93
CA GLN A 138 2.48 18.71 -6.21
C GLN A 138 3.87 19.13 -6.68
N GLU A 139 4.73 19.59 -5.76
CA GLU A 139 6.11 19.93 -6.06
C GLU A 139 6.93 18.70 -6.49
N ILE A 140 6.75 17.55 -5.83
CA ILE A 140 7.38 16.28 -6.24
C ILE A 140 6.91 15.87 -7.64
N ILE A 141 5.60 15.93 -7.92
CA ILE A 141 5.06 15.60 -9.25
C ILE A 141 5.66 16.53 -10.31
N HIS A 142 5.76 17.82 -10.00
CA HIS A 142 6.36 18.79 -10.90
C HIS A 142 7.82 18.46 -11.20
N GLU A 143 8.62 18.13 -10.18
CA GLU A 143 10.02 17.74 -10.36
C GLU A 143 10.19 16.43 -11.12
N LEU A 144 9.31 15.45 -10.92
CA LEU A 144 9.30 14.20 -11.70
C LEU A 144 8.99 14.43 -13.19
N GLN A 145 8.21 15.47 -13.50
CA GLN A 145 7.83 15.83 -14.87
C GLN A 145 8.77 16.87 -15.49
N ARG A 146 9.65 17.50 -14.71
CA ARG A 146 10.52 18.57 -15.18
C ARG A 146 11.62 17.99 -16.06
N GLU A 147 11.68 18.49 -17.28
CA GLU A 147 12.74 18.15 -18.23
C GLU A 147 13.98 19.03 -18.02
N ASP A 148 15.15 18.44 -18.24
CA ASP A 148 16.43 19.14 -18.30
C ASP A 148 16.72 19.68 -19.71
N GLU A 149 17.92 20.22 -19.90
CA GLU A 149 18.34 20.79 -21.19
C GLU A 149 18.41 19.76 -22.34
N GLN A 150 18.45 18.47 -22.01
CA GLN A 150 18.46 17.37 -22.98
C GLN A 150 17.06 16.80 -23.23
N GLY A 151 16.02 17.34 -22.58
CA GLY A 151 14.65 16.83 -22.68
C GLY A 151 14.45 15.53 -21.88
N THR A 152 15.31 15.24 -20.90
CA THR A 152 15.12 14.09 -20.01
C THR A 152 14.59 14.51 -18.64
N ASN A 153 13.92 13.60 -17.95
CA ASN A 153 13.35 13.83 -16.63
C ASN A 153 13.71 12.65 -15.71
N PRO A 154 13.48 12.77 -14.38
CA PRO A 154 13.77 11.69 -13.44
C PRO A 154 13.04 10.37 -13.74
N MET A 155 11.88 10.40 -14.39
CA MET A 155 11.15 9.20 -14.76
C MET A 155 11.86 8.40 -15.87
N HIS A 156 12.49 9.06 -16.84
CA HIS A 156 13.28 8.37 -17.85
C HIS A 156 14.46 7.62 -17.20
N GLN A 157 15.18 8.29 -16.29
CA GLN A 157 16.29 7.67 -15.57
C GLN A 157 15.83 6.45 -14.75
N LEU A 158 14.70 6.57 -14.05
CA LEU A 158 14.10 5.45 -13.32
C LEU A 158 13.83 4.24 -14.23
N PHE A 159 13.33 4.46 -15.44
CA PHE A 159 13.04 3.39 -16.38
C PHE A 159 14.30 2.82 -17.03
N ASP A 160 15.29 3.65 -17.33
CA ASP A 160 16.59 3.21 -17.85
C ASP A 160 17.29 2.30 -16.82
N ASP A 161 17.35 2.71 -15.55
CA ASP A 161 17.92 1.92 -14.46
C ASP A 161 17.17 0.59 -14.28
N ALA A 162 15.83 0.62 -14.31
CA ALA A 162 15.02 -0.59 -14.20
C ALA A 162 15.22 -1.55 -15.38
N ALA A 163 15.35 -1.02 -16.60
CA ALA A 163 15.62 -1.81 -17.79
C ALA A 163 17.00 -2.46 -17.73
N LEU A 164 18.05 -1.70 -17.37
CA LEU A 164 19.40 -2.22 -17.19
C LEU A 164 19.43 -3.30 -16.11
N ALA A 165 18.79 -3.09 -14.96
CA ALA A 165 18.69 -4.10 -13.91
C ALA A 165 17.98 -5.38 -14.40
N ALA A 166 16.95 -5.26 -15.23
CA ALA A 166 16.29 -6.43 -15.82
C ALA A 166 17.23 -7.21 -16.76
N LEU A 167 18.03 -6.50 -17.57
CA LEU A 167 19.03 -7.11 -18.45
C LEU A 167 20.14 -7.80 -17.67
N ASP A 168 20.65 -7.17 -16.62
CA ASP A 168 21.70 -7.72 -15.75
C ASP A 168 21.22 -8.97 -15.01
N ASN A 169 19.91 -9.06 -14.74
CA ASN A 169 19.28 -10.24 -14.16
C ASN A 169 18.98 -11.35 -15.20
N GLY A 170 19.46 -11.21 -16.44
CA GLY A 170 19.36 -12.23 -17.48
C GLY A 170 17.97 -12.28 -18.14
N SER A 171 17.44 -11.12 -18.53
CA SER A 171 16.16 -11.04 -19.23
C SER A 171 16.12 -11.93 -20.47
N GLU A 172 15.17 -12.86 -20.51
CA GLU A 172 14.92 -13.73 -21.68
C GLU A 172 14.24 -12.97 -22.84
N ALA A 173 13.80 -11.73 -22.60
CA ALA A 173 13.07 -10.94 -23.58
C ALA A 173 13.98 -10.27 -24.63
N VAL A 174 15.30 -10.33 -24.48
CA VAL A 174 16.27 -9.77 -25.43
C VAL A 174 17.23 -10.85 -25.94
N SER A 175 17.68 -10.74 -27.18
CA SER A 175 18.78 -11.57 -27.69
C SER A 175 20.12 -10.94 -27.34
N TYR A 176 20.98 -11.74 -26.74
CA TYR A 176 22.40 -11.43 -26.60
C TYR A 176 23.11 -12.09 -27.77
N ASP A 177 22.86 -11.60 -28.98
CA ASP A 177 23.61 -12.06 -30.15
C ASP A 177 25.07 -11.58 -29.96
N GLU A 178 26.02 -12.53 -29.95
CA GLU A 178 27.48 -12.29 -29.81
C GLU A 178 28.09 -11.49 -30.97
#